data_AF-A0A2W5TAR0-F1
#
_entry.id   AF-A0A2W5TAR0-F1
#
_cell.length_a   1.000
_cell.length_b   1.000
_cell.length_c   1.000
_cell.angle_alpha   90.00
_cell.angle_beta   90.00
_cell.angle_gamma   90.00
#
_symmetry.space_group_name_H-M   'P 1'
#
loop_
_entity.id
_entity.type
_entity.pdbx_description
1 polymer ?
#
loop_
_entity_poly.entity_id
_entity_poly.type
_entity_poly.pdbx_seq_one_letter_code
_entity_poly.pdbx_strand_id
1 'polypeptide(L)'
;MPVLAVTELQCLDYARDCTPRQMPEHIAMVGVGFAREADQQSQSTPDKNPLLHVAGGAGPRRQGYILSREGVHVGLTGENTKGGFRYLKLDRRPDNADWQATPACISVNGNVPPACGTVLVDTGVSAMYTTLPPAQAQGATGTLPEGAQVAITVGSGASAFPLYSFAVGDGSPLAPDAIHLRVAPDRVFVNTSFHLLNGYDVLFDGEGGYVGFRSR
;
A
#
# COMPACT_ATOMS: atom_id res chain seq x y z
N MET A 1 14.75 14.39 12.51
CA MET A 1 13.87 14.47 11.33
C MET A 1 12.82 15.55 11.59
N PRO A 2 12.51 16.44 10.63
CA PRO A 2 11.46 17.44 10.81
C PRO A 2 10.08 16.76 10.94
N VAL A 3 9.19 17.37 11.73
CA VAL A 3 7.80 16.95 11.91
C VAL A 3 6.90 18.15 11.62
N LEU A 4 5.79 17.92 10.92
CA LEU A 4 4.78 18.94 10.67
C LEU A 4 3.77 18.93 11.82
N ALA A 5 3.44 20.12 12.33
CA ALA A 5 2.37 20.31 13.30
C ALA A 5 1.14 20.89 12.60
N VAL A 6 -0.03 20.31 12.87
CA VAL A 6 -1.30 20.84 12.37
C VAL A 6 -1.63 22.09 13.19
N THR A 7 -1.69 23.25 12.53
CA THR A 7 -2.02 24.53 13.19
C THR A 7 -3.50 24.89 13.04
N GLU A 8 -4.19 24.31 12.07
CA GLU A 8 -5.61 24.55 11.80
C GLU A 8 -6.25 23.31 11.18
N LEU A 9 -7.48 23.02 11.59
CA LEU A 9 -8.36 22.03 10.98
C LEU A 9 -9.65 22.71 10.52
N GLN A 10 -9.96 22.55 9.23
CA GLN A 10 -11.21 22.96 8.62
C GLN A 10 -12.01 21.72 8.19
N CYS A 11 -13.33 21.86 8.12
CA CYS A 11 -14.23 20.77 7.78
C CYS A 11 -14.88 21.00 6.42
N LEU A 12 -15.01 19.93 5.65
CA LEU A 12 -15.83 19.91 4.45
C LEU A 12 -17.30 19.87 4.85
N ASP A 13 -18.18 20.45 4.03
CA ASP A 13 -19.63 20.53 4.32
C ASP A 13 -20.29 19.16 4.54
N TYR A 14 -19.71 18.10 3.98
CA TYR A 14 -20.19 16.71 4.06
C TYR A 14 -19.36 15.84 5.01
N ALA A 15 -18.47 16.42 5.83
CA ALA A 15 -17.72 15.67 6.81
C ALA A 15 -18.67 15.08 7.87
N ARG A 16 -18.63 13.76 8.04
CA ARG A 16 -19.50 13.04 8.98
C ARG A 16 -19.20 13.36 10.45
N ASP A 17 -17.92 13.51 10.77
CA ASP A 17 -17.43 13.82 12.12
C ASP A 17 -16.21 14.74 12.00
N CYS A 18 -16.45 16.05 12.11
CA CYS A 18 -15.41 17.06 12.03
C CYS A 18 -15.88 18.34 12.73
N THR A 19 -15.06 18.85 13.65
CA THR A 19 -15.28 20.15 14.28
C THR A 19 -14.08 21.04 13.94
N PRO A 20 -14.27 22.20 13.26
CA PRO A 20 -13.17 23.11 12.94
C PRO A 20 -12.47 23.58 14.22
N ARG A 21 -11.14 23.57 14.24
CA ARG A 21 -10.33 23.93 15.42
C ARG A 21 -9.02 24.59 15.01
N GLN A 22 -8.64 25.63 15.75
CA GLN A 22 -7.29 26.18 15.73
C GLN A 22 -6.41 25.38 16.70
N MET A 23 -5.14 25.19 16.34
CA MET A 23 -4.15 24.42 17.11
C MET A 23 -4.72 23.09 17.64
N PRO A 24 -5.26 22.23 16.77
CA PRO A 24 -5.93 21.01 17.20
C PRO A 24 -4.95 20.05 17.91
N GLU A 25 -5.42 19.44 18.98
CA GLU A 25 -4.72 18.36 19.69
C GLU A 25 -5.21 16.99 19.20
N HIS A 26 -4.45 15.94 19.54
CA HIS A 26 -4.80 14.53 19.23
C HIS A 26 -4.93 14.19 17.74
N ILE A 27 -4.26 14.95 16.87
CA ILE A 27 -4.13 14.63 15.45
C ILE A 27 -2.69 14.20 15.19
N ALA A 28 -2.51 12.96 14.76
CA ALA A 28 -1.22 12.44 14.36
C ALA A 28 -1.37 11.57 13.11
N MET A 29 -0.41 11.68 12.20
CA MET A 29 -0.27 10.80 11.05
C MET A 29 1.21 10.49 10.88
N VAL A 30 1.52 9.21 10.68
CA VAL A 30 2.89 8.74 10.43
C VAL A 30 2.92 8.13 9.03
N GLY A 31 3.39 8.91 8.07
CA GLY A 31 3.59 8.44 6.70
C GLY A 31 4.82 7.57 6.60
N VAL A 32 4.66 6.30 6.25
CA VAL A 32 5.76 5.32 6.17
C VAL A 32 5.92 4.71 4.78
N GLY A 33 5.19 5.21 3.79
CA GLY A 33 5.28 4.74 2.41
C GLY A 33 6.62 5.04 1.72
N PHE A 34 6.78 4.47 0.53
CA PHE A 34 7.86 4.73 -0.43
C PHE A 34 7.26 4.89 -1.82
N ALA A 35 8.01 5.43 -2.79
CA ALA A 35 7.57 5.59 -4.18
C ALA A 35 6.24 6.37 -4.35
N ARG A 36 6.02 7.41 -3.54
CA ARG A 36 4.80 8.24 -3.58
C ARG A 36 5.03 9.63 -4.17
N GLU A 37 6.26 9.98 -4.51
CA GLU A 37 6.63 11.35 -4.85
C GLU A 37 6.07 11.82 -6.19
N ALA A 38 5.77 10.88 -7.10
CA ALA A 38 5.08 11.17 -8.35
C ALA A 38 3.55 11.29 -8.20
N ASP A 39 2.99 10.91 -7.05
CA ASP A 39 1.54 10.89 -6.78
C ASP A 39 1.10 12.11 -5.94
N GLN A 40 1.56 13.31 -6.34
CA GLN A 40 1.32 14.58 -5.64
C GLN A 40 1.84 14.64 -4.19
N GLN A 41 2.67 13.68 -3.79
CA GLN A 41 3.30 13.66 -2.48
C GLN A 41 4.81 13.83 -2.62
N SER A 42 5.25 14.93 -3.24
CA SER A 42 6.66 15.18 -3.58
C SER A 42 7.62 15.14 -2.38
N GLN A 43 7.09 15.22 -1.16
CA GLN A 43 7.84 15.12 0.10
C GLN A 43 7.84 13.70 0.70
N SER A 44 7.25 12.70 0.06
CA SER A 44 7.27 11.30 0.50
C SER A 44 8.57 10.59 0.09
N THR A 45 9.70 11.25 0.32
CA THR A 45 11.04 10.75 0.07
C THR A 45 11.53 9.88 1.24
N PRO A 46 12.51 8.98 1.02
CA PRO A 46 13.04 8.13 2.09
C PRO A 46 13.55 8.87 3.33
N ASP A 47 14.06 10.09 3.19
CA ASP A 47 14.51 10.92 4.33
C ASP A 47 13.37 11.42 5.23
N LYS A 48 12.12 11.33 4.76
CA LYS A 48 10.91 11.69 5.52
C LYS A 48 10.17 10.51 6.10
N ASN A 49 10.59 9.28 5.80
CA ASN A 49 9.98 8.08 6.34
C ASN A 49 10.59 7.75 7.72
N PRO A 50 9.91 8.03 8.86
CA PRO A 50 10.49 7.90 10.19
C PRO A 50 11.04 6.50 10.48
N LEU A 51 10.41 5.46 9.93
CA LEU A 51 10.78 4.08 10.23
C LEU A 51 12.13 3.68 9.63
N LEU A 52 12.61 4.41 8.62
CA LEU A 52 13.94 4.21 8.05
C LEU A 52 15.04 4.88 8.89
N HIS A 53 14.68 5.81 9.80
CA HIS A 53 15.64 6.62 10.57
C HIS A 53 15.69 6.28 12.06
N VAL A 54 15.16 5.13 12.47
CA VAL A 54 15.18 4.70 13.87
C VAL A 54 16.59 4.25 14.30
N ALA A 55 17.29 5.16 14.97
CA ALA A 55 18.60 4.93 15.58
C ALA A 55 18.46 4.34 16.99
N GLY A 56 18.07 3.07 17.10
CA GLY A 56 17.98 2.36 18.38
C GLY A 56 17.75 0.85 18.21
N GLY A 57 18.13 0.05 19.21
CA GLY A 57 18.04 -1.41 19.19
C GLY A 57 19.39 -2.13 19.12
N ALA A 58 19.46 -3.36 19.63
CA ALA A 58 20.67 -4.17 19.69
C ALA A 58 20.93 -4.91 18.37
N GLY A 59 22.20 -5.04 17.99
CA GLY A 59 22.65 -5.86 16.87
C GLY A 59 22.50 -5.24 15.47
N PRO A 60 23.11 -5.87 14.45
CA PRO A 60 23.00 -5.43 13.05
C PRO A 60 21.59 -5.58 12.51
N ARG A 61 21.09 -4.53 11.84
CA ARG A 61 19.78 -4.51 11.19
C ARG A 61 19.82 -3.60 9.98
N ARG A 62 18.99 -3.89 8.97
CA ARG A 62 18.77 -3.00 7.81
C ARG A 62 17.63 -2.04 8.12
N GLN A 63 17.70 -0.82 7.59
CA GLN A 63 16.61 0.15 7.63
C GLN A 63 15.44 -0.34 6.79
N GLY A 64 14.33 -0.61 7.47
CA GLY A 64 13.16 -1.24 6.89
C GLY A 64 12.21 -1.67 8.01
N TYR A 65 11.08 -2.24 7.64
CA TYR A 65 10.06 -2.63 8.61
C TYR A 65 9.19 -3.76 8.09
N ILE A 66 8.50 -4.43 9.01
CA ILE A 66 7.45 -5.41 8.75
C ILE A 66 6.14 -4.85 9.30
N LEU A 67 5.15 -4.71 8.43
CA LEU A 67 3.77 -4.39 8.76
C LEU A 67 3.00 -5.69 8.96
N SER A 68 2.17 -5.72 9.99
CA SER A 68 1.33 -6.85 10.36
C SER A 68 0.03 -6.34 10.98
N ARG A 69 -0.96 -7.22 11.17
CA ARG A 69 -2.20 -6.86 11.87
C ARG A 69 -1.95 -6.38 13.31
N GLU A 70 -0.91 -6.88 13.98
CA GLU A 70 -0.62 -6.53 15.38
C GLU A 70 0.25 -5.28 15.52
N GLY A 71 0.82 -4.78 14.42
CA GLY A 71 1.61 -3.57 14.43
C GLY A 71 2.82 -3.63 13.51
N VAL A 72 3.83 -2.84 13.88
CA VAL A 72 5.02 -2.59 13.05
C VAL A 72 6.27 -3.07 13.78
N HIS A 73 7.05 -3.92 13.11
CA HIS A 73 8.40 -4.25 13.54
C HIS A 73 9.40 -3.40 12.76
N VAL A 74 10.18 -2.56 13.45
CA VAL A 74 11.14 -1.65 12.81
C VAL A 74 12.56 -2.23 12.90
N GLY A 75 13.25 -2.27 11.77
CA GLY A 75 14.56 -2.89 11.62
C GLY A 75 14.46 -4.32 11.13
N LEU A 76 15.12 -4.62 10.01
CA LEU A 76 15.12 -5.96 9.44
C LEU A 76 16.35 -6.73 9.89
N THR A 77 16.13 -7.89 10.49
CA THR A 77 17.17 -8.79 10.97
C THR A 77 17.05 -10.13 10.28
N GLY A 78 18.11 -10.94 10.31
CA GLY A 78 18.02 -12.31 9.81
C GLY A 78 17.00 -13.17 10.55
N GLU A 79 16.57 -12.79 11.76
CA GLU A 79 15.57 -13.54 12.53
C GLU A 79 14.14 -13.21 12.08
N ASN A 80 13.77 -11.93 12.06
CA ASN A 80 12.41 -11.51 11.72
C ASN A 80 12.08 -11.64 10.23
N THR A 81 13.09 -11.75 9.37
CA THR A 81 12.94 -11.96 7.92
C THR A 81 12.95 -13.44 7.51
N LYS A 82 13.10 -14.38 8.46
CA LYS A 82 12.88 -15.81 8.18
C LYS A 82 11.39 -16.13 8.00
N GLY A 83 11.10 -17.36 7.57
CA GLY A 83 9.74 -17.90 7.68
C GLY A 83 8.84 -17.69 6.46
N GLY A 84 9.38 -17.74 5.25
CA GLY A 84 8.55 -17.89 4.04
C GLY A 84 8.11 -16.59 3.37
N PHE A 85 8.76 -15.47 3.66
CA PHE A 85 8.60 -14.28 2.83
C PHE A 85 8.94 -14.58 1.37
N ARG A 86 8.02 -14.19 0.49
CA ARG A 86 8.26 -14.13 -0.95
C ARG A 86 8.70 -12.71 -1.28
N TYR A 87 9.95 -12.58 -1.73
CA TYR A 87 10.57 -11.29 -1.98
C TYR A 87 10.42 -10.88 -3.45
N LEU A 88 10.19 -9.60 -3.65
CA LEU A 88 10.32 -8.92 -4.94
C LEU A 88 11.41 -7.87 -4.81
N LYS A 89 12.38 -7.93 -5.72
CA LYS A 89 13.36 -6.86 -5.91
C LYS A 89 12.65 -5.69 -6.58
N LEU A 90 12.73 -4.51 -5.98
CA LEU A 90 12.25 -3.28 -6.56
C LEU A 90 13.33 -2.67 -7.47
N ASP A 91 12.88 -2.07 -8.56
CA ASP A 91 13.74 -1.24 -9.40
C ASP A 91 14.04 0.08 -8.71
N ARG A 92 15.23 0.63 -8.97
CA ARG A 92 15.53 2.00 -8.58
C ARG A 92 14.75 2.98 -9.44
N ARG A 93 14.41 4.13 -8.86
CA ARG A 93 13.98 5.29 -9.64
C ARG A 93 15.13 5.77 -10.54
N PRO A 94 14.85 6.43 -11.68
CA PRO A 94 15.89 6.90 -12.59
C PRO A 94 16.94 7.83 -11.96
N ASP A 95 16.55 8.60 -10.94
CA ASP A 95 17.41 9.49 -10.16
C ASP A 95 18.17 8.79 -9.03
N ASN A 96 17.92 7.49 -8.81
CA ASN A 96 18.43 6.67 -7.71
C ASN A 96 18.06 7.15 -6.30
N ALA A 97 17.12 8.10 -6.17
CA ALA A 97 16.77 8.70 -4.88
C ALA A 97 15.90 7.78 -4.01
N ASP A 98 15.06 6.95 -4.64
CA ASP A 98 14.18 5.98 -3.97
C ASP A 98 14.02 4.71 -4.83
N TRP A 99 13.22 3.77 -4.35
CA TRP A 99 12.73 2.61 -5.07
C TRP A 99 11.47 2.97 -5.86
N GLN A 100 11.20 2.22 -6.93
CA GLN A 100 9.93 2.30 -7.63
C GLN A 100 8.83 1.56 -6.87
N ALA A 101 7.57 1.93 -7.13
CA ALA A 101 6.42 1.29 -6.52
C ALA A 101 6.35 -0.20 -6.91
N THR A 102 5.80 -1.03 -6.02
CA THR A 102 5.67 -2.46 -6.23
C THR A 102 4.85 -2.76 -7.50
N PRO A 103 5.42 -3.44 -8.50
CA PRO A 103 4.66 -3.84 -9.68
C PRO A 103 3.53 -4.80 -9.29
N ALA A 104 2.37 -4.66 -9.93
CA ALA A 104 1.25 -5.56 -9.71
C ALA A 104 0.32 -5.61 -10.92
N CYS A 105 -0.41 -6.71 -11.03
CA CYS A 105 -1.50 -6.86 -11.99
C CYS A 105 -2.80 -7.25 -11.28
N ILE A 106 -3.91 -6.75 -11.80
CA ILE A 106 -5.26 -6.99 -11.28
C ILE A 106 -6.15 -7.54 -12.38
N SER A 107 -6.94 -8.56 -12.05
CA SER A 107 -8.00 -9.12 -12.89
C SER A 107 -9.32 -8.99 -12.16
N VAL A 108 -10.33 -8.47 -12.86
CA VAL A 108 -11.71 -8.41 -12.39
C VAL A 108 -12.52 -9.47 -13.13
N ASN A 109 -13.28 -10.29 -12.40
CA ASN A 109 -14.10 -11.38 -12.93
C ASN A 109 -13.35 -12.36 -13.86
N GLY A 110 -12.07 -12.61 -13.57
CA GLY A 110 -11.22 -13.49 -14.37
C GLY A 110 -10.91 -12.96 -15.77
N ASN A 111 -11.14 -11.66 -16.02
CA ASN A 111 -10.88 -11.05 -17.30
C ASN A 111 -9.38 -11.04 -17.64
N VAL A 112 -9.07 -11.37 -18.89
CA VAL A 112 -7.71 -11.56 -19.41
C VAL A 112 -7.47 -10.70 -20.66
N PRO A 113 -6.26 -10.11 -20.81
CA PRO A 113 -5.17 -10.14 -19.84
C PRO A 113 -5.48 -9.29 -18.59
N PRO A 114 -4.85 -9.59 -17.43
CA PRO A 114 -4.94 -8.72 -16.26
C PRO A 114 -4.35 -7.34 -16.59
N ALA A 115 -4.88 -6.29 -15.98
CA ALA A 115 -4.31 -4.96 -16.13
C ALA A 115 -3.12 -4.80 -15.18
N CYS A 116 -1.98 -4.34 -15.68
CA CYS A 116 -0.74 -4.24 -14.91
C CYS A 116 -0.31 -2.79 -14.69
N GLY A 117 0.17 -2.52 -13.48
CA GLY A 117 0.69 -1.24 -13.01
C GLY A 117 1.34 -1.43 -11.66
N THR A 118 0.85 -0.74 -10.64
CA THR A 118 1.46 -0.76 -9.30
C THR A 118 0.45 -1.02 -8.19
N VAL A 119 0.96 -1.53 -7.07
CA VAL A 119 0.20 -1.72 -5.82
C VAL A 119 0.80 -0.90 -4.68
N LEU A 120 -0.08 -0.34 -3.87
CA LEU A 120 0.21 0.28 -2.58
C LEU A 120 -0.49 -0.53 -1.48
N VAL A 121 0.28 -0.97 -0.49
CA VAL A 121 -0.28 -1.44 0.78
C VAL A 121 -0.53 -0.23 1.66
N ASP A 122 -1.80 0.13 1.84
CA ASP A 122 -2.18 1.34 2.58
C ASP A 122 -2.81 0.99 3.92
N THR A 123 -2.13 1.34 5.00
CA THR A 123 -2.61 1.10 6.36
C THR A 123 -3.62 2.15 6.84
N GLY A 124 -3.84 3.22 6.09
CA GLY A 124 -4.62 4.39 6.51
C GLY A 124 -6.10 4.35 6.14
N VAL A 125 -6.54 3.39 5.31
CA VAL A 125 -7.92 3.32 4.81
C VAL A 125 -8.44 1.88 4.79
N SER A 126 -9.74 1.70 5.05
CA SER A 126 -10.43 0.40 4.99
C SER A 126 -10.98 0.08 3.60
N ALA A 127 -11.27 1.11 2.80
CA ALA A 127 -11.66 0.95 1.41
C ALA A 127 -10.42 0.75 0.50
N MET A 128 -10.59 -0.03 -0.56
CA MET A 128 -9.63 -0.13 -1.65
C MET A 128 -9.89 0.98 -2.66
N TYR A 129 -8.83 1.59 -3.17
CA TYR A 129 -8.89 2.53 -4.29
C TYR A 129 -8.17 1.93 -5.48
N THR A 130 -8.86 1.80 -6.60
CA THR A 130 -8.33 1.19 -7.80
C THR A 130 -8.52 2.11 -9.00
N THR A 131 -7.50 2.16 -9.86
CA THR A 131 -7.60 2.73 -11.19
C THR A 131 -7.43 1.61 -12.20
N LEU A 132 -8.43 1.41 -13.08
CA LEU A 132 -8.42 0.36 -14.10
C LEU A 132 -8.71 0.92 -15.49
N PRO A 133 -8.16 0.31 -16.55
CA PRO A 133 -8.59 0.58 -17.91
C PRO A 133 -10.04 0.11 -18.13
N PRO A 134 -10.79 0.73 -19.07
CA PRO A 134 -12.17 0.35 -19.38
C PRO A 134 -12.35 -1.16 -19.62
N ALA A 135 -11.36 -1.80 -20.27
CA ALA A 135 -11.36 -3.22 -20.55
C ALA A 135 -11.43 -4.08 -19.27
N GLN A 136 -10.76 -3.68 -18.18
CA GLN A 136 -10.85 -4.38 -16.90
C GLN A 136 -12.03 -3.93 -16.03
N ALA A 137 -12.47 -2.68 -16.16
CA ALA A 137 -13.63 -2.20 -15.42
C ALA A 137 -14.94 -2.88 -15.82
N GLN A 138 -15.03 -3.47 -17.03
CA GLN A 138 -16.21 -4.19 -17.53
C GLN A 138 -17.52 -3.39 -17.40
N GLY A 139 -17.45 -2.07 -17.61
CA GLY A 139 -18.61 -1.16 -17.49
C GLY A 139 -18.90 -0.66 -16.07
N ALA A 140 -18.22 -1.17 -15.04
CA ALA A 140 -18.30 -0.62 -13.69
C ALA A 140 -17.72 0.80 -13.64
N THR A 141 -18.33 1.68 -12.86
CA THR A 141 -17.88 3.06 -12.64
C THR A 141 -18.11 3.47 -11.19
N GLY A 142 -17.20 4.26 -10.63
CA GLY A 142 -17.27 4.76 -9.25
C GLY A 142 -16.96 3.71 -8.18
N THR A 143 -17.54 2.51 -8.29
CA THR A 143 -17.27 1.36 -7.43
C THR A 143 -17.26 0.05 -8.24
N LEU A 144 -16.52 -0.95 -7.77
CA LEU A 144 -16.80 -2.33 -8.20
C LEU A 144 -18.03 -2.85 -7.44
N PRO A 145 -18.95 -3.57 -8.11
CA PRO A 145 -20.16 -4.08 -7.49
C PRO A 145 -19.89 -5.30 -6.60
N GLU A 146 -20.79 -5.58 -5.67
CA GLU A 146 -20.81 -6.83 -4.91
C GLU A 146 -20.79 -8.05 -5.83
N GLY A 147 -20.12 -9.12 -5.39
CA GLY A 147 -19.92 -10.35 -6.14
C GLY A 147 -18.80 -10.29 -7.20
N ALA A 148 -18.29 -9.11 -7.54
CA ALA A 148 -17.15 -8.99 -8.45
C ALA A 148 -15.92 -9.73 -7.88
N GLN A 149 -15.31 -10.60 -8.68
CA GLN A 149 -14.11 -11.33 -8.29
C GLN A 149 -12.88 -10.47 -8.57
N VAL A 150 -12.02 -10.29 -7.58
CA VAL A 150 -10.77 -9.55 -7.71
C VAL A 150 -9.61 -10.49 -7.44
N ALA A 151 -8.65 -10.53 -8.35
CA ALA A 151 -7.40 -11.25 -8.17
C ALA A 151 -6.21 -10.32 -8.40
N ILE A 152 -5.26 -10.33 -7.46
CA ILE A 152 -4.07 -9.47 -7.47
C ILE A 152 -2.82 -10.35 -7.52
N THR A 153 -1.94 -10.05 -8.47
CA THR A 153 -0.60 -10.61 -8.62
C THR A 153 0.41 -9.50 -8.39
N VAL A 154 1.51 -9.77 -7.70
CA VAL A 154 2.60 -8.80 -7.47
C VAL A 154 3.87 -9.25 -8.18
N GLY A 155 4.72 -8.30 -8.55
CA GLY A 155 5.93 -8.52 -9.31
C GLY A 155 5.71 -8.44 -10.82
N SER A 156 6.77 -8.71 -11.57
CA SER A 156 6.77 -8.67 -13.03
C SER A 156 7.56 -9.85 -13.62
N GLY A 157 7.20 -10.25 -14.85
CA GLY A 157 7.84 -11.36 -15.55
C GLY A 157 7.87 -12.65 -14.73
N ALA A 158 9.02 -13.33 -14.71
CA ALA A 158 9.19 -14.60 -14.00
C ALA A 158 9.17 -14.48 -12.47
N SER A 159 9.31 -13.26 -11.93
CA SER A 159 9.25 -13.02 -10.48
C SER A 159 7.82 -12.83 -9.97
N ALA A 160 6.86 -12.66 -10.87
CA ALA A 160 5.48 -12.37 -10.51
C ALA A 160 4.82 -13.55 -9.80
N PHE A 161 3.97 -13.26 -8.82
CA PHE A 161 3.20 -14.29 -8.13
C PHE A 161 1.84 -13.81 -7.62
N PRO A 162 0.82 -14.70 -7.57
CA PRO A 162 -0.46 -14.38 -6.98
C PRO A 162 -0.28 -13.95 -5.53
N LEU A 163 -0.76 -12.76 -5.19
CA LEU A 163 -0.78 -12.28 -3.82
C LEU A 163 -2.03 -12.81 -3.14
N TYR A 164 -3.22 -12.36 -3.57
CA TYR A 164 -4.51 -12.73 -2.98
C TYR A 164 -5.67 -12.49 -3.95
N SER A 165 -6.82 -13.08 -3.64
CA SER A 165 -8.08 -12.88 -4.35
C SER A 165 -9.26 -12.93 -3.39
N PHE A 166 -10.34 -12.25 -3.73
CA PHE A 166 -11.58 -12.20 -2.95
C PHE A 166 -12.76 -11.79 -3.85
N ALA A 167 -13.97 -11.97 -3.35
CA ALA A 167 -15.17 -11.42 -3.98
C ALA A 167 -15.66 -10.20 -3.19
N VAL A 168 -16.09 -9.15 -3.88
CA VAL A 168 -16.61 -7.94 -3.21
C VAL A 168 -17.84 -8.32 -2.37
N GLY A 169 -17.79 -8.02 -1.07
CA GLY A 169 -18.89 -8.29 -0.14
C GLY A 169 -18.99 -9.74 0.35
N ASP A 170 -17.97 -10.58 0.15
CA ASP A 170 -17.99 -11.99 0.61
C ASP A 170 -17.77 -12.19 2.12
N GLY A 171 -17.52 -11.12 2.87
CA GLY A 171 -17.23 -11.16 4.29
C GLY A 171 -15.83 -11.68 4.64
N SER A 172 -14.96 -11.89 3.65
CA SER A 172 -13.57 -12.23 3.87
C SER A 172 -12.87 -11.12 4.66
N PRO A 173 -12.07 -11.45 5.69
CA PRO A 173 -11.25 -10.45 6.38
C PRO A 173 -10.24 -9.75 5.46
N LEU A 174 -9.89 -10.35 4.32
CA LEU A 174 -8.99 -9.76 3.32
C LEU A 174 -9.71 -8.81 2.36
N ALA A 175 -11.04 -8.88 2.26
CA ALA A 175 -11.81 -7.98 1.42
C ALA A 175 -11.88 -6.59 2.06
N PRO A 176 -11.67 -5.51 1.30
CA PRO A 176 -11.88 -4.14 1.76
C PRO A 176 -13.37 -3.86 1.96
N ASP A 177 -13.70 -2.85 2.76
CA ASP A 177 -15.10 -2.44 3.01
C ASP A 177 -15.85 -2.05 1.73
N ALA A 178 -15.14 -1.46 0.78
CA ALA A 178 -15.62 -1.07 -0.54
C ALA A 178 -14.43 -0.97 -1.51
N ILE A 179 -14.72 -0.97 -2.81
CA ILE A 179 -13.71 -0.73 -3.85
C ILE A 179 -14.10 0.50 -4.65
N HIS A 180 -13.49 1.64 -4.35
CA HIS A 180 -13.62 2.85 -5.15
C HIS A 180 -12.85 2.72 -6.46
N LEU A 181 -13.56 2.86 -7.58
CA LEU A 181 -13.04 2.64 -8.91
C LEU A 181 -12.97 3.95 -9.69
N ARG A 182 -11.76 4.28 -10.15
CA ARG A 182 -11.51 5.22 -11.23
C ARG A 182 -11.26 4.44 -12.53
N VAL A 183 -11.96 4.80 -13.60
CA VAL A 183 -11.68 4.23 -14.94
C VAL A 183 -10.76 5.18 -15.70
N ALA A 184 -9.58 4.71 -16.10
CA ALA A 184 -8.60 5.49 -16.87
C ALA A 184 -7.78 4.58 -17.80
N PRO A 185 -7.59 4.94 -19.09
CA PRO A 185 -6.92 4.08 -20.07
C PRO A 185 -5.41 3.95 -19.87
N ASP A 186 -4.79 4.91 -19.17
CA ASP A 186 -3.35 5.14 -19.09
C ASP A 186 -2.73 4.79 -17.73
N ARG A 187 -3.54 4.38 -16.75
CA ARG A 187 -3.07 4.10 -15.39
C ARG A 187 -3.71 2.85 -14.82
N VAL A 188 -2.88 2.01 -14.22
CA VAL A 188 -3.31 0.90 -13.36
C VAL A 188 -2.70 1.10 -11.99
N PHE A 189 -3.56 1.12 -10.97
CA PHE A 189 -3.13 1.29 -9.59
C PHE A 189 -4.08 0.56 -8.66
N VAL A 190 -3.54 -0.11 -7.64
CA VAL A 190 -4.32 -0.77 -6.58
C VAL A 190 -3.80 -0.28 -5.23
N ASN A 191 -4.67 0.33 -4.44
CA ASN A 191 -4.47 0.51 -3.02
C ASN A 191 -5.20 -0.63 -2.30
N THR A 192 -4.49 -1.48 -1.56
CA THR A 192 -5.09 -2.70 -1.01
C THR A 192 -6.05 -2.49 0.16
N SER A 193 -6.05 -1.32 0.79
CA SER A 193 -6.51 -1.09 2.17
C SER A 193 -5.67 -1.82 3.23
N PHE A 194 -5.94 -1.55 4.51
CA PHE A 194 -5.30 -2.25 5.61
C PHE A 194 -5.75 -3.72 5.73
N HIS A 195 -6.86 -4.11 5.08
CA HIS A 195 -7.42 -5.45 5.20
C HIS A 195 -6.47 -6.54 4.69
N LEU A 196 -5.53 -6.20 3.79
CA LEU A 196 -4.45 -7.12 3.39
C LEU A 196 -3.69 -7.67 4.60
N LEU A 197 -3.45 -6.85 5.62
CA LEU A 197 -2.68 -7.24 6.81
C LEU A 197 -3.40 -8.31 7.65
N ASN A 198 -4.68 -8.57 7.40
CA ASN A 198 -5.41 -9.64 8.08
C ASN A 198 -4.96 -11.05 7.68
N GLY A 199 -4.28 -11.19 6.54
CA GLY A 199 -3.72 -12.48 6.11
C GLY A 199 -2.25 -12.40 5.68
N TYR A 200 -1.61 -11.24 5.78
CA TYR A 200 -0.22 -11.07 5.35
C TYR A 200 0.58 -10.22 6.32
N ASP A 201 1.84 -10.61 6.51
CA ASP A 201 2.89 -9.69 6.91
C ASP A 201 3.55 -9.11 5.66
N VAL A 202 3.78 -7.79 5.66
CA VAL A 202 4.35 -7.05 4.53
C VAL A 202 5.65 -6.39 4.97
N LEU A 203 6.75 -6.77 4.33
CA LEU A 203 8.08 -6.24 4.60
C LEU A 203 8.45 -5.19 3.56
N PHE A 204 9.12 -4.12 3.99
CA PHE A 204 9.87 -3.23 3.12
C PHE A 204 11.30 -3.06 3.62
N ASP A 205 12.27 -3.34 2.74
CA ASP A 205 13.72 -3.11 2.95
C ASP A 205 14.14 -1.85 2.19
N GLY A 206 14.30 -0.74 2.90
CA GLY A 206 14.65 0.56 2.32
C GLY A 206 16.09 0.64 1.84
N GLU A 207 17.01 -0.15 2.41
CA GLU A 207 18.39 -0.21 1.94
C GLU A 207 18.54 -1.10 0.71
N GLY A 208 17.82 -2.22 0.71
CA GLY A 208 17.97 -3.28 -0.27
C GLY A 208 16.98 -3.21 -1.41
N GLY A 209 15.89 -2.46 -1.26
CA GLY A 209 14.86 -2.36 -2.28
C GLY A 209 14.14 -3.67 -2.46
N TYR A 210 13.65 -4.23 -1.36
CA TYR A 210 12.82 -5.42 -1.40
C TYR A 210 11.48 -5.12 -0.76
N VAL A 211 10.42 -5.66 -1.37
CA VAL A 211 9.18 -5.91 -0.66
C VAL A 211 9.02 -7.41 -0.46
N GLY A 212 8.50 -7.79 0.70
CA GLY A 212 8.26 -9.18 1.05
C GLY A 212 6.81 -9.38 1.45
N PHE A 213 6.21 -10.48 1.02
CA PHE A 213 4.88 -10.89 1.48
C PHE A 213 4.97 -12.28 2.11
N ARG A 214 4.44 -12.42 3.33
CA ARG A 214 4.32 -13.70 4.03
C ARG A 214 2.87 -13.91 4.44
N SER A 215 2.26 -15.00 3.97
CA SER A 215 0.91 -15.38 4.38
C SER A 215 0.88 -15.77 5.86
N ARG A 216 -0.23 -15.48 6.52
CA ARG A 216 -0.50 -15.82 7.93
C ARG A 216 -1.48 -16.97 8.07
#